data_AF-A0A961MN98-F1
#
_entry.id   AF-A0A961MN98-F1
#
_cell.length_a   1.000
_cell.length_b   1.000
_cell.length_c   1.000
_cell.angle_alpha   90.00
_cell.angle_beta   90.00
_cell.angle_gamma   90.00
#
_symmetry.space_group_name_H-M   'P 1'
#
loop_
_entity.id
_entity.type
_entity.pdbx_description
1 polymer ?
#
loop_
_entity_poly.entity_id
_entity_poly.type
_entity_poly.pdbx_seq_one_letter_code
_entity_poly.pdbx_strand_id
1 'polypeptide(L)'
;MPSLKDLKIRIASVKSTRKITKAMQMVAAAKLRRAQESAESARPYAERMDAVLGNLAAGVAESANAPRLLAGTGKSETHLLVVATAERGLCGGFNSSIVRLARNRV
;
A
#
# COMPACT_ATOMS: atom_id res chain seq x y z
N MET A 1 -11.70 43.37 16.01
CA MET A 1 -10.32 42.90 16.31
C MET A 1 -10.42 41.58 17.04
N PRO A 2 -9.55 40.58 16.76
CA PRO A 2 -9.54 39.35 17.55
C PRO A 2 -9.20 39.71 19.00
N SER A 3 -9.98 39.21 19.95
CA SER A 3 -9.77 39.50 21.36
C SER A 3 -8.60 38.67 21.92
N LEU A 4 -8.01 39.12 23.02
CA LEU A 4 -7.02 38.34 23.78
C LEU A 4 -7.54 36.94 24.16
N LYS A 5 -8.86 36.82 24.37
CA LYS A 5 -9.53 35.55 24.65
C LYS A 5 -9.47 34.61 23.44
N ASP A 6 -9.74 35.12 22.25
CA ASP A 6 -9.70 34.33 21.00
C ASP A 6 -8.30 33.79 20.72
N LEU A 7 -7.27 34.62 20.94
CA LEU A 7 -5.88 34.20 20.81
C LEU A 7 -5.50 33.09 21.81
N LYS A 8 -5.91 33.21 23.08
CA LYS A 8 -5.67 32.18 24.10
C LYS A 8 -6.34 30.84 23.75
N ILE A 9 -7.59 30.88 23.25
CA ILE A 9 -8.31 29.68 22.80
C ILE A 9 -7.59 29.02 21.63
N ARG A 10 -7.16 29.79 20.63
CA ARG A 10 -6.44 29.26 19.47
C ARG A 10 -5.10 28.62 19.86
N ILE A 11 -4.36 29.22 20.78
CA ILE A 11 -3.11 28.65 21.31
C ILE A 11 -3.37 27.30 21.98
N ALA A 12 -4.41 27.21 22.81
CA ALA A 12 -4.77 25.96 23.48
C ALA A 12 -5.17 24.86 22.48
N SER A 13 -5.97 25.21 21.48
CA SER A 13 -6.38 24.30 20.40
C SER A 13 -5.18 23.76 19.62
N VAL A 14 -4.29 24.63 19.12
CA VAL A 14 -3.09 24.22 18.36
C VAL A 14 -2.14 23.38 19.23
N LYS A 15 -1.97 23.72 20.51
CA LYS A 15 -1.16 22.91 21.44
C LYS A 15 -1.73 21.51 21.60
N SER A 16 -3.06 21.36 21.66
CA SER A 16 -3.73 20.06 21.73
C SER A 16 -3.52 19.26 20.44
N THR A 17 -3.81 19.85 19.28
CA THR A 17 -3.60 19.20 17.97
C THR A 17 -2.16 18.76 17.78
N ARG A 18 -1.17 19.57 18.20
CA ARG A 18 0.25 19.21 18.13
C ARG A 18 0.60 17.99 18.98
N LYS A 19 0.01 17.84 20.17
CA LYS A 19 0.22 16.65 21.02
C LYS A 19 -0.35 15.40 20.35
N ILE A 20 -1.54 15.51 19.78
CA ILE A 20 -2.21 14.40 19.09
C ILE A 20 -1.39 13.96 17.87
N THR A 21 -0.99 14.90 17.00
CA THR A 21 -0.21 14.55 15.79
C THR A 21 1.17 14.01 16.15
N LYS A 22 1.80 14.48 17.24
CA LYS A 22 3.07 13.92 17.72
C LYS A 22 2.91 12.48 18.20
N ALA A 23 1.86 12.17 18.94
CA ALA A 23 1.54 10.81 19.34
C ALA A 23 1.25 9.92 18.12
N MET A 24 0.46 10.41 17.17
CA MET A 24 0.17 9.69 15.92
C MET A 24 1.43 9.38 15.11
N GLN A 25 2.40 10.31 15.04
CA GLN A 25 3.68 10.08 14.38
C GLN A 25 4.43 8.90 14.99
N MET A 26 4.49 8.82 16.33
CA MET A 26 5.17 7.72 17.03
C MET A 26 4.44 6.38 16.83
N VAL A 27 3.10 6.39 16.88
CA VAL A 27 2.29 5.20 16.62
C VAL A 27 2.46 4.71 15.17
N ALA A 28 2.49 5.63 14.20
CA ALA A 28 2.70 5.29 12.80
C ALA A 28 4.09 4.68 12.57
N ALA A 29 5.14 5.23 13.19
CA ALA A 29 6.49 4.67 13.11
C ALA A 29 6.56 3.24 13.68
N ALA A 30 5.93 3.00 14.84
CA ALA A 30 5.87 1.67 15.43
C ALA A 30 5.10 0.66 14.55
N LYS A 31 3.98 1.08 13.95
CA LYS A 31 3.22 0.24 13.02
C LYS A 31 3.99 -0.07 11.74
N LEU A 32 4.72 0.90 11.20
CA LEU A 32 5.56 0.71 10.01
C LEU A 32 6.66 -0.32 10.30
N ARG A 33 7.34 -0.20 11.44
CA ARG A 33 8.36 -1.18 11.85
C ARG A 33 7.80 -2.60 11.92
N ARG A 34 6.64 -2.79 12.58
CA ARG A 34 5.98 -4.10 12.65
C ARG A 34 5.60 -4.64 11.27
N ALA A 35 5.10 -3.78 10.39
CA ALA A 35 4.76 -4.17 9.02
C ALA A 35 6.01 -4.60 8.22
N GLN A 36 7.12 -3.89 8.40
CA GLN A 36 8.39 -4.24 7.78
C GLN A 36 8.92 -5.59 8.29
N GLU A 37 8.92 -5.83 9.60
CA GLU A 37 9.34 -7.10 10.20
C GLU A 37 8.48 -8.27 9.67
N SER A 38 7.17 -8.05 9.52
CA SER A 38 6.26 -9.06 8.94
C SER A 38 6.60 -9.35 7.48
N ALA A 39 6.87 -8.32 6.67
CA ALA A 39 7.25 -8.48 5.27
C ALA A 39 8.63 -9.16 5.11
N GLU A 40 9.57 -8.88 6.00
CA GLU A 40 10.87 -9.56 6.07
C GLU A 40 10.71 -11.04 6.43
N SER A 41 9.87 -11.37 7.42
CA SER A 41 9.61 -12.77 7.80
C SER A 41 8.92 -13.59 6.70
N ALA A 42 8.09 -12.95 5.87
CA ALA A 42 7.38 -13.62 4.76
C ALA A 42 8.29 -13.87 3.54
N ARG A 43 9.43 -13.19 3.46
CA ARG A 43 10.29 -13.17 2.27
C ARG A 43 10.91 -14.52 1.92
N PRO A 44 11.47 -15.31 2.87
CA PRO A 44 12.05 -16.60 2.54
C PRO A 44 11.03 -17.58 1.97
N TYR A 45 9.77 -17.49 2.41
CA TYR A 45 8.68 -18.29 1.85
C TYR A 45 8.39 -17.87 0.41
N ALA A 46 8.24 -16.56 0.17
CA ALA A 46 7.97 -16.03 -1.16
C ALA A 46 9.09 -16.39 -2.16
N GLU A 47 10.36 -16.28 -1.77
CA GLU A 47 11.52 -16.64 -2.61
C GLU A 47 11.51 -18.13 -3.00
N ARG A 48 11.22 -19.02 -2.05
CA ARG A 48 11.12 -20.46 -2.34
C ARG A 48 9.92 -20.79 -3.21
N MET A 49 8.79 -20.15 -2.96
CA MET A 49 7.57 -20.31 -3.77
C MET A 49 7.82 -19.87 -5.21
N ASP A 50 8.49 -18.73 -5.40
CA ASP A 50 8.83 -18.20 -6.71
C ASP A 50 9.78 -19.13 -7.48
N ALA A 51 10.78 -19.70 -6.80
CA ALA A 51 11.67 -20.70 -7.41
C ALA A 51 10.92 -21.96 -7.89
N VAL A 52 9.99 -22.47 -7.08
CA VAL A 52 9.17 -23.65 -7.45
C VAL A 52 8.25 -23.33 -8.63
N LEU A 53 7.56 -22.20 -8.59
CA LEU A 53 6.68 -21.77 -9.67
C LEU A 53 7.44 -21.49 -10.96
N GLY A 54 8.62 -20.88 -10.89
CA GLY A 54 9.50 -20.64 -12.03
C GLY A 54 9.96 -21.94 -12.69
N ASN A 55 10.38 -22.92 -11.90
CA ASN A 55 10.75 -24.25 -12.42
C ASN A 55 9.56 -24.95 -13.11
N LEU A 56 8.37 -24.86 -12.53
CA LEU A 56 7.16 -25.42 -13.13
C LEU A 56 6.80 -24.71 -14.44
N ALA A 57 6.86 -23.38 -14.47
CA ALA A 57 6.57 -22.59 -15.67
C ALA A 57 7.54 -22.93 -16.82
N ALA A 58 8.83 -23.08 -16.52
CA ALA A 58 9.84 -23.47 -17.51
C ALA A 58 9.58 -24.87 -18.10
N GLY A 59 9.15 -25.83 -17.28
CA GLY A 59 8.84 -27.18 -17.74
C GLY A 59 7.55 -27.31 -18.55
N VAL A 60 6.65 -26.32 -18.49
CA VAL A 60 5.31 -26.38 -19.11
C VAL A 60 5.17 -25.39 -20.28
N ALA A 61 6.15 -24.51 -20.50
CA ALA A 61 6.11 -23.42 -21.48
C ALA A 61 5.81 -23.85 -22.93
N GLU A 62 6.14 -25.09 -23.32
CA GLU A 62 5.91 -25.62 -24.68
C GLU A 62 4.75 -26.64 -24.76
N SER A 63 4.05 -26.90 -23.65
CA SER A 63 2.96 -27.87 -23.64
C SER A 63 1.66 -27.25 -24.13
N ALA A 64 1.01 -27.86 -25.12
CA ALA A 64 -0.31 -27.47 -25.61
C ALA A 64 -1.40 -27.52 -24.51
N ASN A 65 -1.14 -28.21 -23.40
CA ASN A 65 -2.04 -28.35 -22.24
C ASN A 65 -1.62 -27.49 -21.04
N ALA A 66 -0.75 -26.49 -21.23
CA ALA A 66 -0.32 -25.59 -20.17
C ALA A 66 -1.53 -24.87 -19.51
N PRO A 67 -1.58 -24.77 -18.16
CA PRO A 67 -2.62 -24.04 -17.47
C PRO A 67 -2.72 -22.58 -17.94
N ARG A 68 -3.94 -22.06 -18.11
CA ARG A 68 -4.19 -20.67 -18.57
C ARG A 68 -3.52 -19.60 -17.71
N LEU A 69 -3.31 -19.86 -16.41
CA LEU A 69 -2.61 -18.94 -15.51
C LEU A 69 -1.10 -18.85 -15.78
N LEU A 70 -0.52 -19.86 -16.45
CA LEU A 70 0.89 -19.88 -16.82
C LEU A 70 1.11 -19.46 -18.29
N ALA A 71 0.29 -19.97 -19.22
CA ALA A 71 0.41 -19.68 -20.65
C ALA A 71 -0.28 -18.38 -21.09
N GLY A 72 -1.15 -17.82 -20.25
CA GLY A 72 -2.01 -16.70 -20.61
C GLY A 72 -3.20 -17.11 -21.48
N THR A 73 -4.08 -16.15 -21.77
CA THR A 73 -5.32 -16.39 -22.54
C THR A 73 -5.25 -15.89 -23.98
N GLY A 74 -4.18 -15.21 -24.37
CA GLY A 74 -4.02 -14.57 -25.68
C GLY A 74 -4.94 -13.36 -25.92
N LYS A 75 -5.81 -13.00 -24.95
CA LYS A 75 -6.76 -11.90 -25.06
C LYS A 75 -6.29 -10.72 -24.21
N SER A 76 -6.37 -9.51 -24.77
CA SER A 76 -5.95 -8.26 -24.10
C SER A 76 -7.03 -7.17 -24.11
N GLU A 77 -8.29 -7.54 -24.35
CA GLU A 77 -9.40 -6.59 -24.51
C GLU A 77 -9.91 -6.05 -23.15
N THR A 78 -9.85 -6.88 -22.11
CA THR A 78 -10.41 -6.58 -20.77
C THR A 78 -9.34 -6.77 -19.71
N HIS A 79 -9.15 -5.76 -18.86
CA HIS A 79 -8.18 -5.79 -17.77
C HIS A 79 -8.87 -5.54 -16.43
N LEU A 80 -8.49 -6.29 -15.40
CA LEU A 80 -8.88 -6.03 -14.01
C LEU A 80 -7.77 -5.22 -13.33
N LEU A 81 -8.11 -4.03 -12.86
CA LEU A 81 -7.23 -3.20 -12.04
C LEU A 81 -7.58 -3.41 -10.57
N VAL A 82 -6.63 -3.91 -9.79
CA VAL A 82 -6.76 -4.02 -8.33
C VAL A 82 -5.93 -2.92 -7.68
N VAL A 83 -6.57 -2.00 -6.96
CA VAL A 83 -5.91 -0.85 -6.33
C VAL A 83 -6.07 -0.95 -4.81
N ALA A 84 -4.95 -1.13 -4.10
CA ALA A 84 -4.94 -1.22 -2.65
C ALA A 84 -4.61 0.15 -2.02
N THR A 85 -5.57 0.73 -1.29
CA THR A 85 -5.43 2.04 -0.61
C THR A 85 -5.45 1.91 0.90
N ALA A 86 -5.03 2.96 1.61
CA ALA A 86 -5.20 3.05 3.05
C ALA A 86 -6.65 3.39 3.40
N GLU A 87 -7.20 2.71 4.42
CA GLU A 87 -8.56 2.94 4.93
C GLU A 87 -8.67 4.27 5.71
N ARG A 88 -7.63 4.64 6.46
CA ARG A 88 -7.60 5.87 7.27
C ARG A 88 -7.00 7.05 6.49
N GLY A 89 -7.50 8.25 6.78
CA GLY A 89 -6.96 9.52 6.26
C GLY A 89 -5.68 9.97 6.96
N LEU A 90 -5.32 11.25 6.77
CA LEU A 90 -4.07 11.87 7.27
C LEU A 90 -2.79 11.15 6.79
N CYS A 91 -2.86 10.53 5.61
CA CYS A 91 -1.77 9.79 4.97
C CYS A 91 -0.96 10.65 3.97
N GLY A 92 -1.08 11.97 4.04
CA GLY A 92 -0.50 12.88 3.06
C GLY A 92 -1.02 12.59 1.66
N GLY A 93 -0.10 12.45 0.70
CA GLY A 93 -0.44 12.18 -0.70
C GLY A 93 -0.74 10.72 -1.05
N PHE A 94 -0.56 9.77 -0.12
CA PHE A 94 -0.52 8.32 -0.41
C PHE A 94 -1.71 7.83 -1.28
N ASN A 95 -2.94 7.99 -0.80
CA ASN A 95 -4.13 7.55 -1.54
C ASN A 95 -4.32 8.33 -2.85
N SER A 96 -4.03 9.63 -2.86
CA SER A 96 -4.20 10.46 -4.06
C SER A 96 -3.23 10.08 -5.18
N SER A 97 -2.00 9.70 -4.84
CA SER A 97 -0.97 9.32 -5.80
C SER A 97 -1.30 8.00 -6.48
N ILE A 98 -1.67 6.97 -5.70
CA ILE A 98 -1.99 5.64 -6.27
C ILE A 98 -3.28 5.67 -7.10
N VAL A 99 -4.30 6.41 -6.68
CA VAL A 99 -5.55 6.55 -7.44
C VAL A 99 -5.31 7.30 -8.75
N ARG A 100 -4.45 8.32 -8.75
CA ARG A 100 -4.08 9.04 -9.98
C ARG A 100 -3.32 8.15 -10.95
N LEU A 101 -2.39 7.34 -10.46
CA LEU A 101 -1.69 6.35 -11.27
C LEU A 101 -2.67 5.37 -11.91
N ALA A 102 -3.61 4.83 -11.13
CA ALA A 102 -4.63 3.92 -11.63
C ALA A 102 -5.50 4.57 -12.71
N ARG A 103 -5.92 5.82 -12.50
CA ARG A 103 -6.69 6.59 -13.48
C ARG A 103 -5.93 6.85 -14.78
N ASN A 104 -4.62 7.07 -14.72
CA ASN A 104 -3.81 7.26 -15.93
C ASN A 104 -3.58 5.97 -16.72
N ARG A 105 -3.85 4.81 -16.12
CA ARG A 105 -3.72 3.50 -16.76
C ARG A 105 -5.00 3.08 -17.50
N VAL A 106 -6.12 3.72 -17.18
CA VAL A 106 -7.44 3.61 -17.84
C VAL A 106 -7.58 4.75 -18.83
#